data_AF-A0A6N6L0V5-F1
#
_entry.id   AF-A0A6N6L0V5-F1
#
_cell.length_a   1.000
_cell.length_b   1.000
_cell.length_c   1.000
_cell.angle_alpha   90.00
_cell.angle_beta   90.00
_cell.angle_gamma   90.00
#
_symmetry.space_group_name_H-M   'P 1'
#
loop_
_entity.id
_entity.type
_entity.pdbx_description
1 polymer ?
#
loop_
_entity_poly.entity_id
_entity_poly.type
_entity_poly.pdbx_seq_one_letter_code
_entity_poly.pdbx_strand_id
1 'polypeptide(L)'
;MQGLLTAFGDYVEWYTGDRKIPERKHMAEEITREIFDHMVELAALELDEEEAEYLRNQLNQQLNAIDELLAVPLDESVELASRGVAYTGATSQPLREDKAVGCENPEEIIAQAPQTEDNYIVVPDIPQEELK
;
A
#
# COMPACT_ATOMS: atom_id res chain seq x y z
N MET A 1 41.93 18.24 -28.59
CA MET A 1 40.55 18.59 -29.00
C MET A 1 39.86 17.33 -29.47
N GLN A 2 38.67 17.06 -28.93
CA GLN A 2 37.63 16.10 -29.40
C GLN A 2 38.01 14.60 -29.33
N GLY A 3 37.20 13.67 -28.80
CA GLY A 3 35.85 13.63 -28.20
C GLY A 3 35.78 12.36 -27.31
N LEU A 4 35.14 12.35 -26.14
CA LEU A 4 33.70 12.30 -25.81
C LEU A 4 32.92 11.11 -26.41
N LEU A 5 32.43 10.28 -25.48
CA LEU A 5 31.39 9.23 -25.56
C LEU A 5 31.63 8.02 -26.47
N THR A 6 31.73 6.83 -25.87
CA THR A 6 30.79 5.69 -26.08
C THR A 6 31.31 4.51 -25.26
N ALA A 7 30.79 4.31 -24.05
CA ALA A 7 30.97 3.08 -23.27
C ALA A 7 29.69 2.82 -22.47
N PHE A 8 28.59 2.65 -23.18
CA PHE A 8 27.31 2.15 -22.68
C PHE A 8 26.80 1.15 -23.74
N GLY A 9 27.60 0.11 -23.99
CA GLY A 9 27.44 -0.77 -25.15
C GLY A 9 27.16 -2.24 -24.86
N ASP A 10 27.42 -2.75 -23.66
CA ASP A 10 27.56 -4.21 -23.49
C ASP A 10 26.83 -4.76 -22.25
N TYR A 11 25.51 -4.54 -22.15
CA TYR A 11 24.68 -5.21 -21.13
C TYR A 11 23.26 -5.50 -21.64
N VAL A 12 23.14 -6.16 -22.79
CA VAL A 12 21.87 -6.79 -23.21
C VAL A 12 22.16 -8.15 -23.83
N GLU A 13 22.58 -9.10 -23.00
CA GLU A 13 22.71 -10.50 -23.42
C GLU A 13 22.34 -11.43 -22.26
N TRP A 14 21.05 -11.54 -21.93
CA TRP A 14 20.54 -12.61 -21.07
C TRP A 14 19.11 -13.06 -21.47
N TYR A 15 19.01 -14.37 -21.75
CA TYR A 15 17.85 -15.27 -21.84
C TYR A 15 16.89 -15.22 -23.04
N THR A 16 17.33 -15.81 -24.15
CA THR A 16 16.46 -16.52 -25.11
C THR A 16 16.11 -17.92 -24.58
N GLY A 17 15.14 -18.00 -23.67
CA GLY A 17 14.51 -19.25 -23.26
C GLY A 17 13.01 -19.13 -23.47
N ASP A 18 12.43 -20.04 -24.26
CA ASP A 18 11.05 -20.15 -24.77
C ASP A 18 9.90 -20.14 -23.73
N ARG A 19 9.97 -19.34 -22.67
CA ARG A 19 8.81 -19.04 -21.84
C ARG A 19 8.03 -17.93 -22.51
N LYS A 20 6.97 -18.31 -23.25
CA LYS A 20 5.89 -17.39 -23.62
C LYS A 20 5.40 -16.70 -22.35
N ILE A 21 5.72 -15.43 -22.18
CA ILE A 21 5.01 -14.56 -21.25
C ILE A 21 3.54 -14.66 -21.71
N PRO A 22 2.60 -15.09 -20.85
CA PRO A 22 1.21 -15.04 -21.26
C PRO A 22 0.87 -13.59 -21.55
N GLU A 23 0.60 -13.27 -22.81
CA GLU A 23 -0.01 -12.00 -23.20
C GLU A 23 -1.37 -11.93 -22.48
N ARG A 24 -1.42 -11.30 -21.30
CA ARG A 24 -2.67 -10.80 -20.78
C ARG A 24 -3.06 -9.62 -21.64
N LYS A 25 -4.10 -9.83 -22.44
CA LYS A 25 -4.70 -8.81 -23.29
C LYS A 25 -5.34 -7.78 -22.37
N HIS A 26 -4.63 -6.69 -22.05
CA HIS A 26 -5.18 -5.56 -21.29
C HIS A 26 -6.24 -4.85 -22.12
N MET A 27 -7.49 -5.30 -21.99
CA MET A 27 -8.68 -4.63 -22.51
C MET A 27 -9.90 -4.80 -21.59
N ALA A 28 -9.80 -5.60 -20.53
CA ALA A 28 -10.85 -5.72 -19.52
C ALA A 28 -10.48 -4.81 -18.34
N GLU A 29 -11.44 -4.03 -17.85
CA GLU A 29 -11.30 -3.35 -16.57
C GLU A 29 -11.26 -4.42 -15.47
N GLU A 30 -10.07 -4.71 -14.95
CA GLU A 30 -9.89 -5.69 -13.89
C GLU A 30 -10.54 -5.20 -12.58
N ILE A 31 -10.53 -3.89 -12.33
CA ILE A 31 -11.27 -3.26 -11.25
C ILE A 31 -12.62 -2.82 -11.81
N THR A 32 -13.60 -3.70 -11.65
CA THR A 32 -15.00 -3.43 -11.97
C THR A 32 -15.58 -2.38 -11.01
N ARG A 33 -16.76 -1.84 -11.35
CA ARG A 33 -17.47 -0.91 -10.45
C ARG A 33 -17.75 -1.54 -9.08
N GLU A 34 -18.22 -2.78 -9.05
CA GLU A 34 -18.50 -3.51 -7.81
C GLU A 34 -17.25 -3.67 -6.92
N ILE A 35 -16.09 -4.02 -7.52
CA ILE A 35 -14.83 -4.15 -6.77
C ILE A 35 -14.40 -2.78 -6.23
N PHE A 36 -14.49 -1.74 -7.07
CA PHE A 36 -14.13 -0.39 -6.67
C PHE A 36 -15.00 0.11 -5.52
N ASP A 37 -16.32 -0.07 -5.59
CA ASP A 37 -17.25 0.33 -4.54
C ASP A 37 -16.93 -0.36 -3.21
N HIS A 38 -16.59 -1.65 -3.25
CA HIS A 38 -16.15 -2.36 -2.05
C HIS A 38 -14.80 -1.85 -1.51
N MET A 39 -13.86 -1.47 -2.37
CA MET A 39 -12.60 -0.85 -1.93
C MET A 39 -12.83 0.52 -1.28
N VAL A 40 -13.76 1.32 -1.80
CA VAL A 40 -14.17 2.62 -1.25
C VAL A 40 -14.79 2.45 0.13
N GLU A 41 -15.66 1.45 0.29
CA GLU A 41 -16.24 1.07 1.58
C GLU A 41 -15.15 0.70 2.61
N LEU A 42 -14.22 -0.20 2.23
CA LEU A 42 -13.11 -0.61 3.10
C LEU A 42 -12.18 0.56 3.49
N ALA A 43 -12.02 1.53 2.59
CA ALA A 43 -11.21 2.72 2.82
C ALA A 43 -11.95 3.81 3.61
N ALA A 44 -13.23 3.61 3.92
CA ALA A 44 -14.11 4.59 4.56
C ALA A 44 -14.11 5.96 3.82
N LEU A 45 -14.14 5.91 2.49
CA LEU A 45 -14.22 7.09 1.63
C LEU A 45 -15.67 7.32 1.18
N GLU A 46 -16.11 8.57 1.20
CA GLU A 46 -17.35 9.02 0.56
C GLU A 46 -16.97 9.76 -0.72
N LEU A 47 -17.44 9.29 -1.86
CA LEU A 47 -17.13 9.82 -3.19
C LEU A 47 -18.43 10.07 -3.95
N ASP A 48 -18.46 11.14 -4.73
CA ASP A 48 -19.52 11.28 -5.72
C ASP A 48 -19.28 10.40 -6.97
N GLU A 49 -20.26 10.36 -7.87
CA GLU A 49 -20.21 9.50 -9.06
C GLU A 49 -19.10 9.89 -10.05
N GLU A 50 -18.79 11.19 -10.15
CA GLU A 50 -17.72 11.68 -11.03
C GLU A 50 -16.35 11.32 -10.47
N GLU A 51 -16.15 11.52 -9.17
CA GLU A 51 -14.94 11.14 -8.44
C GLU A 51 -14.72 9.63 -8.48
N ALA A 52 -15.76 8.84 -8.23
CA ALA A 52 -15.70 7.38 -8.25
C ALA A 52 -15.28 6.87 -9.63
N GLU A 53 -15.92 7.36 -10.70
CA GLU A 53 -15.59 6.94 -12.05
C GLU A 53 -14.19 7.40 -12.47
N TYR A 54 -13.79 8.62 -12.10
CA TYR A 54 -12.44 9.10 -12.35
C TYR A 54 -11.39 8.22 -11.67
N LEU A 55 -11.53 7.97 -10.36
CA LEU A 55 -10.56 7.20 -9.58
C LEU A 55 -10.50 5.73 -10.02
N ARG A 56 -11.64 5.12 -10.32
CA ARG A 56 -11.72 3.75 -10.85
C ARG A 56 -10.95 3.61 -12.17
N ASN A 57 -11.08 4.58 -13.07
CA ASN A 57 -10.31 4.63 -14.30
C ASN A 57 -8.80 4.81 -14.03
N GLN A 58 -8.43 5.70 -13.10
CA GLN A 58 -7.04 5.91 -12.71
C GLN A 58 -6.41 4.65 -12.09
N LEU A 59 -7.13 3.93 -11.24
CA LEU A 59 -6.64 2.69 -10.62
C LEU A 59 -6.43 1.59 -11.67
N ASN A 60 -7.36 1.43 -12.61
CA ASN A 60 -7.16 0.49 -13.73
C ASN A 60 -5.94 0.87 -14.58
N GLN A 61 -5.65 2.17 -14.76
CA GLN A 61 -4.42 2.60 -15.44
C GLN A 61 -3.16 2.28 -14.64
N GLN A 62 -3.21 2.40 -13.31
CA GLN A 62 -2.10 2.06 -12.42
C GLN A 62 -1.77 0.57 -12.40
N LEU A 63 -2.74 -0.31 -12.65
CA LEU A 63 -2.49 -1.75 -12.79
C LEU A 63 -1.47 -2.06 -13.89
N ASN A 64 -1.47 -1.31 -15.00
CA ASN A 64 -0.49 -1.50 -16.07
C ASN A 64 0.96 -1.38 -15.55
N ALA A 65 1.23 -0.42 -14.64
CA ALA A 65 2.55 -0.26 -14.05
C ALA A 65 2.90 -1.42 -13.10
N ILE A 66 1.92 -2.01 -12.43
CA ILE A 66 2.11 -3.21 -11.61
C ILE A 66 2.40 -4.42 -12.49
N ASP A 67 1.74 -4.57 -13.63
CA ASP A 67 2.00 -5.66 -14.57
C ASP A 67 3.41 -5.58 -15.18
N GLU A 68 3.92 -4.38 -15.44
CA GLU A 68 5.32 -4.18 -15.81
C GLU A 68 6.29 -4.68 -14.72
N LEU A 69 5.97 -4.46 -13.45
CA LEU A 69 6.77 -4.99 -12.34
C LEU A 69 6.68 -6.52 -12.23
N LEU A 70 5.50 -7.11 -12.46
CA LEU A 70 5.31 -8.57 -12.46
C LEU A 70 6.06 -9.28 -13.59
N ALA A 71 6.32 -8.58 -14.69
CA ALA A 71 7.10 -9.12 -15.80
C ALA A 71 8.59 -9.29 -15.48
N VAL A 72 9.09 -8.65 -14.41
CA VAL A 72 10.47 -8.80 -13.95
C VAL A 72 10.64 -10.17 -13.27
N PRO A 73 11.45 -11.09 -13.82
CA PRO A 73 11.63 -12.40 -13.22
C PRO A 73 12.34 -12.28 -11.88
N LEU A 74 11.80 -12.96 -10.86
CA LEU A 74 12.42 -13.10 -9.54
C LEU A 74 12.96 -14.52 -9.39
N ASP A 75 14.15 -14.65 -8.83
CA ASP A 75 14.70 -15.94 -8.42
C ASP A 75 13.90 -16.46 -7.21
N GLU A 76 13.62 -17.77 -7.17
CA GLU A 76 12.89 -18.41 -6.06
C GLU A 76 13.60 -18.25 -4.72
N SER A 77 14.92 -18.00 -4.71
CA SER A 77 15.69 -17.74 -3.51
C SER A 77 15.54 -16.30 -2.97
N VAL A 78 14.86 -15.41 -3.69
CA VAL A 78 14.67 -14.02 -3.24
C VAL A 78 13.65 -14.00 -2.11
N GLU A 79 14.13 -13.72 -0.90
CA GLU A 79 13.27 -13.52 0.26
C GLU A 79 12.56 -12.16 0.22
N LEU A 80 11.40 -12.08 0.88
CA LEU A 80 10.66 -10.84 1.04
C LEU A 80 11.45 -9.83 1.90
N ALA A 81 11.69 -8.64 1.35
CA ALA A 81 12.28 -7.52 2.08
C ALA A 81 11.27 -6.87 3.04
N SER A 82 10.95 -7.54 4.15
CA SER A 82 10.01 -7.05 5.18
C SER A 82 10.43 -5.74 5.87
N ARG A 83 11.72 -5.39 5.78
CA ARG A 83 12.33 -4.20 6.36
C ARG A 83 13.39 -3.67 5.40
N GLY A 84 13.62 -2.36 5.40
CA GLY A 84 14.67 -1.72 4.59
C GLY A 84 16.10 -1.97 5.09
N VAL A 85 16.26 -2.58 6.27
CA VAL A 85 17.56 -2.91 6.88
C VAL A 85 17.52 -4.30 7.51
N ALA A 86 18.70 -4.93 7.65
CA ALA A 86 18.82 -6.23 8.29
C ALA A 86 18.37 -6.18 9.76
N TYR A 87 17.43 -7.06 10.11
CA TYR A 87 16.96 -7.23 11.48
C TYR A 87 17.67 -8.41 12.12
N THR A 88 18.80 -8.12 12.75
CA THR A 88 19.67 -9.10 13.41
C THR A 88 19.58 -8.93 14.92
N GLY A 89 20.08 -9.88 15.72
CA GLY A 89 20.18 -9.70 17.17
C GLY A 89 21.03 -8.49 17.60
N ALA A 90 21.95 -8.03 16.75
CA ALA A 90 22.76 -6.83 17.00
C ALA A 90 22.02 -5.51 16.68
N THR A 91 21.02 -5.56 15.81
CA THR A 91 20.26 -4.37 15.36
C THR A 91 18.82 -4.35 15.88
N SER A 92 18.36 -5.44 16.50
CA SER A 92 17.04 -5.52 17.12
C SER A 92 17.00 -4.70 18.41
N GLN A 93 15.89 -3.99 18.61
CA GLN A 93 15.62 -3.35 19.88
C GLN A 93 15.39 -4.41 20.97
N PRO A 94 15.79 -4.15 22.24
CA PRO A 94 15.45 -5.02 23.35
C PRO A 94 13.93 -5.05 23.56
N LEU A 95 13.46 -6.11 24.23
CA LEU A 95 12.05 -6.20 24.63
C LEU A 95 11.71 -5.04 25.58
N ARG A 96 10.52 -4.45 25.39
CA ARG A 96 9.96 -3.47 26.32
C ARG A 96 9.74 -4.12 27.68
N GLU A 97 10.23 -3.49 28.74
CA GLU A 97 9.99 -3.96 30.12
C GLU A 97 8.52 -3.83 30.51
N ASP A 98 8.03 -4.76 31.35
CA ASP A 98 6.68 -4.73 31.89
C ASP A 98 6.57 -3.79 33.11
N LYS A 99 6.74 -2.50 32.84
CA LYS A 99 6.56 -1.43 33.83
C LYS A 99 5.49 -0.48 33.34
N ALA A 100 4.48 -0.25 34.18
CA ALA A 100 3.46 0.75 33.92
C ALA A 100 4.08 2.16 34.01
N VAL A 101 3.89 2.96 32.96
CA VAL A 101 4.26 4.38 32.91
C VAL A 101 2.97 5.17 32.69
N GLY A 102 2.64 6.05 33.62
CA GLY A 102 1.46 6.92 33.51
C GLY A 102 1.66 7.98 32.43
N CYS A 103 0.57 8.37 31.76
CA CYS A 103 0.58 9.52 30.85
C CYS A 103 0.64 10.81 31.67
N GLU A 104 1.57 11.72 31.35
CA GLU A 104 1.78 12.95 32.11
C GLU A 104 0.72 14.03 31.81
N ASN A 105 0.15 14.03 30.60
CA ASN A 105 -0.69 15.11 30.09
C ASN A 105 -1.98 14.59 29.40
N PRO A 106 -2.83 13.80 30.09
CA PRO A 106 -4.05 13.26 29.48
C PRO A 106 -5.01 14.36 29.01
N GLU A 107 -5.07 15.49 29.71
CA GLU A 107 -5.92 16.64 29.36
C GLU A 107 -5.52 17.28 28.02
N GLU A 108 -4.23 17.36 27.71
CA GLU A 108 -3.72 17.91 26.43
C GLU A 108 -4.04 16.99 25.23
N ILE A 109 -4.15 15.68 25.47
CA ILE A 109 -4.58 14.71 24.44
C ILE A 109 -6.06 14.92 24.13
N ILE A 110 -6.90 15.00 25.17
CA ILE A 110 -8.35 15.19 25.00
C ILE A 110 -8.64 16.54 24.34
N ALA A 111 -7.90 17.60 24.65
CA ALA A 111 -8.05 18.92 24.05
C ALA A 111 -7.81 18.96 22.52
N GLN A 112 -7.22 17.92 21.92
CA GLN A 112 -7.02 17.82 20.47
C GLN A 112 -8.21 17.20 19.73
N ALA A 113 -9.17 16.61 20.45
CA ALA A 113 -10.33 16.01 19.83
C ALA A 113 -11.32 17.09 19.33
N PRO A 114 -11.97 16.89 18.17
CA PRO A 114 -12.94 17.86 17.64
C PRO A 114 -14.14 18.13 18.56
N GLN A 115 -14.58 17.11 19.31
CA GLN A 115 -15.69 17.18 20.23
C GLN A 115 -15.43 16.30 21.45
N THR A 116 -15.71 16.84 22.63
CA THR A 116 -15.47 16.17 23.92
C THR A 116 -16.56 16.49 24.92
N GLU A 117 -16.89 15.53 25.78
CA GLU A 117 -17.82 15.68 26.91
C GLU A 117 -17.30 14.85 28.08
N ASP A 118 -17.23 15.43 29.30
CA ASP A 118 -16.78 14.76 30.52
C ASP A 118 -15.45 13.97 30.41
N ASN A 119 -14.48 14.52 29.66
CA ASN A 119 -13.18 13.90 29.32
C ASN A 119 -13.26 12.67 28.40
N TYR A 120 -14.37 12.49 27.68
CA TYR A 120 -14.53 11.51 26.61
C TYR A 120 -14.53 12.20 25.24
N ILE A 121 -14.06 11.47 24.23
CA ILE A 121 -14.20 11.88 22.83
C ILE A 121 -15.61 11.49 22.38
N VAL A 122 -16.37 12.48 21.90
CA VAL A 122 -17.73 12.26 21.44
C VAL A 122 -17.71 11.81 19.98
N VAL A 123 -18.41 10.72 19.68
CA VAL A 123 -18.62 10.20 18.32
C VAL A 123 -20.11 9.98 18.08
N PRO A 124 -20.58 10.03 16.82
CA PRO A 124 -21.95 9.63 16.49
C PRO A 124 -22.26 8.22 16.97
N ASP A 125 -23.52 7.97 17.29
CA ASP A 125 -23.97 6.66 17.75
C ASP A 125 -23.72 5.58 16.69
N ILE A 126 -23.30 4.40 17.14
CA ILE A 126 -22.96 3.29 16.24
C ILE A 126 -24.20 2.42 16.10
N PRO A 127 -24.72 2.19 14.87
CA PRO A 127 -25.85 1.30 14.68
C PRO A 127 -25.50 -0.10 15.18
N GLN A 128 -26.32 -0.61 16.10
CA GLN A 128 -26.15 -1.95 16.68
C GLN A 128 -27.00 -2.95 15.89
N GLU A 129 -26.41 -4.07 15.51
CA GLU A 129 -27.16 -5.25 15.11
C GLU A 129 -27.33 -6.18 16.32
N GLU A 130 -28.57 -6.41 16.76
CA GLU A 130 -28.83 -7.47 17.73
C GLU A 130 -28.61 -8.83 17.06
N LEU A 131 -27.66 -9.61 17.60
CA LEU A 131 -27.49 -11.02 17.23
C LEU A 131 -28.76 -11.78 17.60
N LYS A 132 -29.46 -12.33 16.60
CA LYS A 132 -30.64 -13.19 16.78
C LYS A 132 -30.28 -14.61 17.19
#